data_AF-A0A010RP00-F1
#
_entry.id   AF-A0A010RP00-F1
#
_cell.length_a   1.000
_cell.length_b   1.000
_cell.length_c   1.000
_cell.angle_alpha   90.00
_cell.angle_beta   90.00
_cell.angle_gamma   90.00
#
_symmetry.space_group_name_H-M   'P 1'
#
loop_
_entity.id
_entity.type
_entity.pdbx_description
1 polymer ?
#
loop_
_entity_poly.entity_id
_entity_poly.type
_entity_poly.pdbx_seq_one_letter_code
_entity_poly.pdbx_strand_id
1 'polypeptide(L)'
;MAVPAALSRLGILHRFHERLPEAGPGGGLPIRLTPVKIHDDSYGGLMSVAEWIDEVDVVDRVLVVRRGNLVAFADEKTTTTTTTGGRLQGKVAEAVERERRRPLTKEERAVVVRDLEKLTARDARLGEQVMGLLEPLLVDENDKAYPELRPLVFPPEGPREAMLTLGEEA
;
A
#
# COMPACT_ATOMS: atom_id res chain seq x y z
N MET A 1 -1.24 3.11 -2.10
CA MET A 1 -0.59 1.82 -1.76
C MET A 1 -1.45 1.10 -0.75
N ALA A 2 -1.70 -0.18 -0.95
CA ALA A 2 -2.48 -0.98 0.00
C ALA A 2 -1.51 -1.72 0.92
N VAL A 3 -1.18 -1.08 2.03
CA VAL A 3 -0.27 -1.61 3.04
C VAL A 3 -1.03 -1.67 4.37
N PRO A 4 -0.85 -2.70 5.21
CA PRO A 4 -1.44 -2.73 6.54
C PRO A 4 -1.03 -1.51 7.39
N ALA A 5 -1.96 -0.97 8.17
CA ALA A 5 -1.75 0.25 8.96
C ALA A 5 -0.53 0.13 9.90
N ALA A 6 -0.33 -1.06 10.47
CA ALA A 6 0.77 -1.38 11.35
C ALA A 6 2.14 -1.18 10.68
N LEU A 7 2.31 -1.68 9.45
CA LEU A 7 3.53 -1.50 8.67
C LEU A 7 3.76 -0.04 8.29
N SER A 8 2.68 0.67 7.92
CA SER A 8 2.73 2.09 7.60
C SER A 8 3.22 2.91 8.80
N ARG A 9 2.65 2.68 10.00
CA ARG A 9 3.06 3.35 11.24
C ARG A 9 4.50 3.01 11.63
N LEU A 10 4.86 1.73 11.62
CA LEU A 10 6.23 1.31 11.92
C LEU A 10 7.24 1.95 10.96
N GLY A 11 6.93 2.01 9.66
CA GLY A 11 7.78 2.65 8.66
C GLY A 11 7.94 4.16 8.84
N ILE A 12 6.91 4.88 9.29
CA ILE A 12 7.02 6.31 9.65
C ILE A 12 7.98 6.49 10.84
N LEU A 13 7.80 5.69 11.90
CA LEU A 13 8.61 5.77 13.11
C LEU A 13 10.07 5.38 12.84
N HIS A 14 10.28 4.31 12.08
CA HIS A 14 11.60 3.86 11.68
C HIS A 14 12.33 4.96 10.90
N ARG A 15 11.70 5.52 9.85
CA ARG A 15 12.28 6.62 9.07
C ARG A 15 12.65 7.83 9.93
N PHE A 16 11.75 8.23 10.82
CA PHE A 16 11.98 9.36 11.72
C PHE A 16 13.16 9.13 12.67
N HIS A 17 13.19 8.00 13.37
CA HIS A 17 14.21 7.71 14.38
C HIS A 17 15.57 7.35 13.79
N GLU A 18 15.60 6.64 12.66
CA GLU A 18 16.86 6.28 11.97
C GLU A 18 17.37 7.42 11.07
N ARG A 19 16.63 8.53 10.97
CA ARG A 19 16.97 9.69 10.14
C ARG A 19 17.26 9.33 8.68
N LEU A 20 16.45 8.42 8.13
CA LEU A 20 16.62 7.99 6.75
C LEU A 20 16.39 9.17 5.79
N PRO A 21 17.04 9.19 4.61
CA PRO A 21 16.95 10.31 3.67
C PRO A 21 15.51 10.69 3.30
N GLU A 22 14.59 9.74 3.32
CA GLU A 22 13.17 9.91 2.98
C GLU A 22 12.34 10.52 4.13
N ALA A 23 12.93 10.72 5.31
CA ALA A 23 12.25 11.27 6.49
C ALA A 23 12.30 12.82 6.55
N GLY A 24 13.20 13.43 5.77
CA GLY A 24 13.41 14.87 5.74
C GLY A 24 13.26 15.44 4.33
N PRO A 25 12.88 16.71 4.19
CA PRO A 25 13.08 17.40 2.95
C PRO A 25 14.59 17.43 2.65
N GLY A 26 15.00 17.15 1.41
CA GLY A 26 16.38 17.35 1.00
C GLY A 26 16.87 18.77 1.35
N GLY A 27 18.16 18.93 1.62
CA GLY A 27 18.76 20.26 1.87
C GLY A 27 18.87 20.69 3.34
N GLY A 28 18.93 19.75 4.29
CA GLY A 28 19.30 20.06 5.69
C GLY A 28 18.17 20.60 6.57
N LEU A 29 16.91 20.47 6.13
CA LEU A 29 15.75 20.82 6.95
C LEU A 29 15.52 19.79 8.07
N PRO A 30 14.91 20.20 9.21
CA PRO A 30 14.63 19.28 10.31
C PRO A 30 13.69 18.15 9.87
N ILE A 31 14.04 16.93 10.25
CA ILE A 31 13.19 15.74 10.07
C ILE A 31 11.90 15.93 10.87
N ARG A 32 10.75 15.63 10.25
CA ARG A 32 9.43 15.81 10.87
C ARG A 32 8.74 14.46 11.02
N LEU A 33 8.19 14.21 12.20
CA LEU A 33 7.34 13.06 12.43
C LEU A 33 5.95 13.32 11.86
N THR A 34 5.39 12.36 11.13
CA THR A 34 3.98 12.43 10.69
C THR A 34 3.08 12.20 11.91
N PRO A 35 2.21 13.16 12.27
CA PRO A 35 1.30 12.98 13.40
C PRO A 35 0.35 11.82 13.18
N VAL A 36 0.03 11.07 14.24
CA VAL A 36 -0.85 9.89 14.19
C VAL A 36 -2.19 10.21 13.53
N LYS A 37 -2.82 11.32 13.90
CA LYS A 37 -4.09 11.76 13.30
C LYS A 37 -3.99 11.93 11.78
N ILE A 38 -2.91 12.56 11.29
CA ILE A 38 -2.72 12.81 9.85
C ILE A 38 -2.53 11.49 9.11
N HIS A 39 -1.79 10.55 9.70
CA HIS A 39 -1.66 9.20 9.17
C HIS A 39 -3.04 8.52 9.09
N ASP A 40 -3.80 8.51 10.18
CA ASP A 40 -5.07 7.79 10.26
C ASP A 40 -6.13 8.38 9.32
N ASP A 41 -6.23 9.71 9.24
CA ASP A 41 -7.13 10.40 8.33
C ASP A 41 -6.78 10.07 6.86
N SER A 42 -5.49 10.09 6.51
CA SER A 42 -5.03 9.76 5.16
C SER A 42 -5.24 8.28 4.85
N TYR A 43 -5.04 7.40 5.83
CA TYR A 43 -5.24 5.96 5.70
C TYR A 43 -6.71 5.62 5.49
N GLY A 44 -7.61 6.23 6.27
CA GLY A 44 -9.06 6.10 6.10
C GLY A 44 -9.54 6.69 4.77
N GLY A 45 -9.09 7.90 4.45
CA GLY A 45 -9.50 8.60 3.22
C GLY A 45 -9.14 7.85 1.93
N LEU A 46 -8.02 7.12 1.91
CA LEU A 46 -7.67 6.27 0.77
C LEU A 46 -8.74 5.19 0.49
N MET A 47 -9.41 4.70 1.54
CA MET A 47 -10.49 3.72 1.37
C MET A 47 -11.72 4.35 0.73
N SER A 48 -12.12 5.53 1.21
CA SER A 48 -13.24 6.28 0.62
C SER A 48 -12.98 6.63 -0.85
N VAL A 49 -11.73 6.91 -1.21
CA VAL A 49 -11.34 7.10 -2.62
C VAL A 49 -11.46 5.79 -3.40
N ALA A 50 -11.04 4.65 -2.84
CA ALA A 50 -11.16 3.36 -3.51
C ALA A 50 -12.64 2.98 -3.77
N GLU A 51 -13.51 3.22 -2.79
CA GLU A 51 -14.97 3.04 -2.91
C GLU A 51 -15.55 3.96 -3.98
N TRP A 52 -15.14 5.23 -3.99
CA TRP A 52 -15.57 6.19 -5.01
C TRP A 52 -15.12 5.77 -6.43
N ILE A 53 -13.90 5.25 -6.58
CA ILE A 53 -13.39 4.74 -7.87
C ILE A 53 -14.27 3.61 -8.41
N ASP A 54 -14.78 2.74 -7.54
CA ASP A 54 -15.65 1.63 -7.94
C ASP A 54 -17.02 2.10 -8.48
N GLU A 55 -17.41 3.34 -8.19
CA GLU A 55 -18.71 3.92 -8.57
C GLU A 55 -18.65 4.85 -9.79
N VAL A 56 -17.45 5.30 -10.20
CA VAL A 56 -17.29 6.28 -11.29
C VAL A 56 -16.74 5.68 -12.58
N ASP A 57 -16.94 6.41 -13.68
CA ASP A 57 -16.47 6.06 -15.02
C ASP A 57 -15.37 7.01 -15.52
N VAL A 58 -14.77 7.82 -14.65
CA VAL A 58 -13.71 8.78 -15.03
C VAL A 58 -12.29 8.22 -14.88
N VAL A 59 -12.13 7.07 -14.23
CA VAL A 59 -10.83 6.44 -13.98
C VAL A 59 -10.58 5.36 -15.01
N ASP A 60 -9.62 5.60 -15.91
CA ASP A 60 -9.30 4.65 -16.99
C ASP A 60 -8.64 3.39 -16.47
N ARG A 61 -7.84 3.54 -15.40
CA ARG A 61 -7.01 2.46 -14.89
C ARG A 61 -6.63 2.63 -13.43
N VAL A 62 -6.58 1.51 -12.70
CA VAL A 62 -6.10 1.44 -11.32
C VAL A 62 -5.07 0.32 -11.16
N LEU A 63 -4.04 0.60 -10.37
CA LEU A 63 -3.09 -0.39 -9.85
C LEU A 63 -3.04 -0.30 -8.33
N VAL A 64 -3.18 -1.44 -7.66
CA VAL A 64 -2.90 -1.57 -6.24
C VAL A 64 -1.54 -2.22 -6.08
N VAL A 65 -0.60 -1.43 -5.58
CA VAL A 65 0.80 -1.85 -5.38
C VAL A 65 1.15 -1.97 -3.91
N ARG A 66 2.06 -2.90 -3.62
CA ARG A 66 2.69 -3.11 -2.33
C ARG A 66 4.20 -2.84 -2.39
N ARG A 67 4.87 -2.98 -1.25
CA ARG A 67 6.32 -2.77 -1.13
C ARG A 67 7.09 -3.68 -2.10
N GLY A 68 8.18 -3.15 -2.66
CA GLY A 68 8.98 -3.85 -3.67
C GLY A 68 8.44 -3.69 -5.10
N ASN A 69 7.56 -2.70 -5.33
CA ASN A 69 6.96 -2.43 -6.63
C ASN A 69 6.23 -3.65 -7.19
N LEU A 70 5.46 -4.34 -6.34
CA LEU A 70 4.68 -5.50 -6.74
C LEU A 70 3.21 -5.10 -6.87
N VAL A 71 2.61 -5.44 -8.01
CA VAL A 71 1.19 -5.25 -8.31
C VAL A 71 0.40 -6.41 -7.73
N ALA A 72 -0.53 -6.09 -6.84
CA ALA A 72 -1.44 -7.06 -6.19
C ALA A 72 -2.84 -7.06 -6.81
N PHE A 73 -3.18 -5.99 -7.54
CA PHE A 73 -4.42 -5.89 -8.29
C PHE A 73 -4.28 -4.82 -9.38
N ALA A 74 -4.94 -5.06 -10.50
CA ALA A 74 -5.06 -4.12 -11.60
C ALA A 74 -6.46 -4.21 -12.18
N ASP A 75 -6.99 -3.04 -12.54
CA ASP A 75 -8.24 -2.94 -13.28
C ASP A 75 -8.10 -1.83 -14.32
N GLU A 76 -8.72 -2.03 -15.49
CA GLU A 76 -8.63 -1.13 -16.62
C GLU A 76 -9.98 -1.15 -17.34
N LYS A 77 -10.43 0.02 -17.79
CA LYS A 77 -11.65 0.12 -18.59
C LYS A 77 -11.49 -0.72 -19.85
N THR A 78 -12.39 -1.68 -20.03
CA THR A 78 -12.48 -2.44 -21.27
C THR A 78 -13.08 -1.55 -22.36
N THR A 79 -12.33 -1.30 -23.43
CA THR A 79 -12.80 -0.57 -24.63
C THR A 79 -13.48 -1.47 -25.66
N THR A 80 -13.57 -2.78 -25.39
CA THR A 80 -14.01 -3.81 -26.34
C THR A 80 -15.52 -3.99 -26.45
N THR A 81 -16.34 -3.30 -25.67
CA THR A 81 -17.81 -3.32 -25.83
C THR A 81 -18.29 -1.99 -26.38
N THR A 82 -19.06 -2.08 -27.47
CA THR A 82 -19.72 -1.03 -28.28
C THR A 82 -20.71 -0.16 -27.52
N THR A 83 -20.58 -0.04 -26.20
CA THR A 83 -21.41 0.81 -25.36
C THR A 83 -20.54 1.97 -24.88
N THR A 84 -20.84 3.18 -25.35
CA THR A 84 -20.28 4.42 -24.83
C THR A 84 -20.49 4.48 -23.31
N GLY A 85 -19.43 4.26 -22.53
CA GLY A 85 -19.44 4.33 -21.06
C GLY A 85 -18.84 3.10 -20.37
N GLY A 86 -17.57 2.79 -20.65
CA GLY A 86 -16.85 1.74 -19.92
C GLY A 86 -16.47 2.20 -18.51
N ARG A 87 -16.76 1.38 -17.50
CA ARG A 87 -16.30 1.55 -16.11
C ARG A 87 -15.39 0.39 -15.69
N LEU A 88 -14.64 0.61 -14.63
CA LEU A 88 -13.89 -0.47 -13.96
C LEU A 88 -14.85 -1.56 -13.45
N GLN A 89 -14.32 -2.74 -13.13
CA GLN A 89 -15.10 -3.88 -12.64
C GLN A 89 -15.64 -3.67 -11.22
N GLY A 90 -15.24 -2.60 -10.53
CA GLY A 90 -15.77 -2.22 -9.21
C GLY A 90 -15.20 -3.06 -8.07
N LYS A 91 -13.90 -3.40 -8.11
CA LYS A 91 -13.23 -4.24 -7.09
C LYS A 91 -12.01 -3.57 -6.44
N VAL A 92 -11.85 -2.25 -6.62
CA VAL A 92 -10.70 -1.51 -6.10
C VAL A 92 -10.72 -1.47 -4.58
N ALA A 93 -11.86 -1.14 -3.96
CA ALA A 93 -12.01 -1.13 -2.51
C ALA A 93 -11.76 -2.51 -1.88
N GLU A 94 -12.30 -3.57 -2.51
CA GLU A 94 -12.07 -4.95 -2.08
C GLU A 94 -10.58 -5.32 -2.16
N ALA A 95 -9.91 -4.96 -3.25
CA ALA A 95 -8.48 -5.23 -3.44
C ALA A 95 -7.62 -4.50 -2.41
N VAL A 96 -7.95 -3.23 -2.09
CA VAL A 96 -7.28 -2.47 -1.03
C VAL A 96 -7.50 -3.14 0.32
N GLU A 97 -8.74 -3.52 0.66
CA GLU A 97 -9.02 -4.16 1.96
C GLU A 97 -8.29 -5.49 2.12
N ARG A 98 -8.26 -6.29 1.06
CA ARG A 98 -7.57 -7.57 1.04
C ARG A 98 -6.09 -7.40 1.38
N GLU A 99 -5.41 -6.44 0.76
CA GLU A 99 -4.00 -6.16 1.03
C GLU A 99 -3.77 -5.52 2.42
N ARG A 100 -4.75 -4.80 2.98
CA ARG A 100 -4.66 -4.25 4.33
C ARG A 100 -4.82 -5.30 5.43
N ARG A 101 -5.62 -6.34 5.18
CA ARG A 101 -5.93 -7.42 6.13
C ARG A 101 -5.09 -8.68 5.94
N ARG A 102 -4.29 -8.77 4.88
CA ARG A 102 -3.52 -10.00 4.63
C ARG A 102 -2.47 -10.22 5.73
N PRO A 103 -2.19 -11.49 6.08
CA PRO A 103 -1.03 -11.82 6.88
C PRO A 103 0.27 -11.33 6.24
N LEU A 104 1.27 -11.09 7.09
CA LEU A 104 2.61 -10.72 6.65
C LEU A 104 3.32 -11.93 6.03
N THR A 105 4.05 -11.71 4.94
CA THR A 105 4.96 -12.73 4.40
C THR A 105 6.14 -12.95 5.36
N LYS A 106 6.91 -14.02 5.17
CA LYS A 106 8.09 -14.32 6.00
C LYS A 106 9.13 -13.19 5.95
N GLU A 107 9.34 -12.61 4.77
CA GLU A 107 10.28 -11.52 4.53
C GLU A 107 9.81 -10.24 5.22
N GLU A 108 8.51 -9.93 5.14
CA GLU A 108 7.91 -8.79 5.82
C GLU A 108 8.00 -8.92 7.33
N ARG A 109 7.74 -10.12 7.88
CA ARG A 109 7.89 -10.40 9.31
C ARG A 109 9.31 -10.17 9.78
N ALA A 110 10.31 -10.66 9.05
CA ALA A 110 11.72 -10.47 9.41
C ALA A 110 12.10 -8.98 9.48
N VAL A 111 11.61 -8.18 8.53
CA VAL A 111 11.80 -6.72 8.53
C VAL A 111 11.09 -6.06 9.71
N VAL A 112 9.82 -6.44 9.96
CA VAL A 112 9.01 -5.90 11.06
C VAL A 112 9.65 -6.18 12.41
N VAL A 113 10.09 -7.41 12.67
CA VAL A 113 10.72 -7.79 13.94
C VAL A 113 11.93 -6.91 14.22
N ARG A 114 12.84 -6.79 13.25
CA ARG A 114 14.04 -5.94 13.38
C ARG A 114 13.69 -4.47 13.63
N ASP A 115 12.73 -3.93 12.89
CA ASP A 115 12.36 -2.52 13.00
C ASP A 115 11.61 -2.24 14.32
N LEU A 116 10.84 -3.22 14.81
CA LEU A 116 10.12 -3.17 16.09
C LEU A 116 11.05 -3.31 17.29
N GLU A 117 12.08 -4.16 17.23
CA GLU A 117 13.13 -4.24 18.24
C GLU A 117 13.83 -2.89 18.42
N LYS A 118 14.21 -2.26 17.30
CA LYS A 118 14.80 -0.92 17.28
C LYS A 118 13.88 0.16 17.85
N LEU A 119 12.58 0.05 17.61
CA LEU A 119 11.59 0.98 18.13
C LEU A 119 11.41 0.79 19.64
N THR A 120 11.23 -0.46 20.08
CA THR A 120 10.98 -0.84 21.47
C THR A 120 12.18 -0.49 22.37
N ALA A 121 13.41 -0.67 21.87
CA ALA A 121 14.62 -0.26 22.57
C ALA A 121 14.70 1.25 22.83
N ARG A 122 13.99 2.06 22.03
CA ARG A 122 13.95 3.52 22.17
C ARG A 122 12.73 4.01 22.94
N ASP A 123 11.57 3.46 22.64
CA ASP A 123 10.30 3.78 23.24
C ASP A 123 9.44 2.50 23.33
N ALA A 124 9.49 1.86 24.50
CA ALA A 124 8.79 0.61 24.75
C ALA A 124 7.26 0.76 24.63
N ARG A 125 6.72 1.90 25.04
CA ARG A 125 5.27 2.17 24.99
C ARG A 125 4.80 2.29 23.54
N LEU A 126 5.61 2.91 22.68
CA LEU A 126 5.31 3.03 21.26
C LEU A 126 5.48 1.69 20.54
N GLY A 127 6.49 0.90 20.93
CA GLY A 127 6.65 -0.48 20.48
C GLY A 127 5.41 -1.35 20.78
N GLU A 128 4.89 -1.29 22.00
CA GLU A 128 3.68 -2.03 22.41
C GLU A 128 2.45 -1.61 21.58
N GLN A 129 2.25 -0.31 21.33
CA GLN A 129 1.15 0.18 20.51
C GLN A 129 1.22 -0.33 19.06
N VAL A 130 2.43 -0.36 18.48
CA VAL A 130 2.61 -0.88 17.12
C VAL A 130 2.44 -2.40 17.09
N MET A 131 2.90 -3.11 18.12
CA MET A 131 2.70 -4.56 18.23
C MET A 131 1.22 -4.93 18.26
N GLY A 132 0.40 -4.22 19.03
CA GLY A 132 -1.06 -4.47 19.05
C GLY A 132 -1.72 -4.30 17.68
N LEU A 133 -1.19 -3.44 16.81
CA LEU A 133 -1.67 -3.31 15.42
C LEU A 133 -1.13 -4.42 14.51
N LEU A 134 0.03 -5.01 14.83
CA LEU A 134 0.65 -6.09 14.07
C LEU A 134 0.02 -7.46 14.37
N GLU A 135 -0.42 -7.70 15.60
CA GLU A 135 -0.96 -8.99 16.06
C GLU A 135 -1.93 -9.67 15.07
N PRO A 136 -2.95 -8.98 14.51
CA PRO A 136 -3.87 -9.60 13.57
C PRO A 136 -3.21 -10.08 12.27
N LEU A 137 -2.05 -9.51 11.91
CA LEU A 137 -1.31 -9.81 10.68
C LEU A 137 -0.25 -10.90 10.88
N LEU A 138 -0.02 -11.32 12.13
CA LEU A 138 0.97 -12.34 12.49
C LEU A 138 0.39 -13.77 12.47
N VAL A 139 -0.89 -13.95 12.16
CA VAL A 139 -1.46 -15.28 11.91
C VAL A 139 -0.77 -15.92 10.71
N ASP A 140 -0.60 -17.24 10.68
CA ASP A 140 -0.05 -17.91 9.50
C ASP A 140 -0.94 -17.64 8.27
N GLU A 141 -0.33 -17.61 7.07
CA GLU A 141 -1.10 -17.62 5.83
C GLU A 141 -1.94 -18.90 5.81
N ASN A 142 -3.20 -18.81 6.23
CA ASN A 142 -4.19 -19.81 5.86
C ASN A 142 -4.27 -19.87 4.33
N ASP A 143 -4.68 -21.01 3.77
CA ASP A 143 -4.86 -21.32 2.33
C ASP A 143 -5.80 -20.38 1.53
N LYS A 144 -5.98 -19.12 1.94
CA LYS A 144 -6.51 -18.07 1.09
C LYS A 144 -5.49 -17.79 0.01
N ALA A 145 -5.79 -18.25 -1.20
CA ALA A 145 -5.04 -17.91 -2.39
C ALA A 145 -5.05 -16.39 -2.60
N TYR A 146 -3.98 -15.71 -2.22
CA TYR A 146 -3.73 -14.33 -2.63
C TYR A 146 -3.36 -14.33 -4.12
N PRO A 147 -3.78 -13.31 -4.89
CA PRO A 147 -3.40 -13.21 -6.30
C PRO A 147 -1.88 -13.22 -6.46
N GLU A 148 -1.42 -13.80 -7.57
CA GLU A 148 -0.01 -13.76 -7.93
C GLU A 148 0.47 -12.31 -8.09
N LEU A 149 1.64 -12.04 -7.54
CA LEU A 149 2.20 -10.69 -7.50
C LEU A 149 3.13 -10.50 -8.68
N ARG A 150 2.89 -9.44 -9.43
CA ARG A 150 3.67 -9.15 -10.63
C ARG A 150 4.55 -7.92 -10.40
N PRO A 151 5.82 -7.93 -10.82
CA PRO A 151 6.64 -6.72 -10.80
C PRO A 151 5.96 -5.61 -11.61
N LEU A 152 5.85 -4.42 -11.03
CA LEU A 152 5.43 -3.21 -11.71
C LEU A 152 6.44 -2.91 -12.81
N VAL A 153 5.96 -2.82 -14.04
CA VAL A 153 6.74 -2.51 -15.23
C VAL A 153 6.28 -1.19 -15.82
N PHE A 154 7.19 -0.52 -16.52
CA PHE A 154 6.89 0.69 -17.27
C PHE A 154 7.01 0.38 -18.76
N PRO A 155 6.25 1.07 -19.62
CA PRO A 155 6.35 0.91 -21.07
C PRO A 155 7.81 0.99 -21.56
N PRO A 156 8.17 0.26 -22.64
CA PRO A 156 7.27 -0.41 -23.59
C PRO A 156 7.04 -1.92 -23.33
N GLU A 157 7.66 -2.52 -22.31
CA GLU A 157 7.65 -3.98 -22.12
C GLU A 157 6.87 -4.43 -20.87
N GLY A 158 6.16 -5.56 -21.00
CA GLY A 158 5.56 -6.28 -19.87
C GLY A 158 4.05 -6.52 -19.99
N PRO A 159 3.48 -7.39 -19.12
CA PRO A 159 2.06 -7.74 -19.18
C PRO A 159 1.20 -6.55 -18.80
N ARG A 160 0.07 -6.35 -19.51
CA ARG A 160 -0.80 -5.18 -19.29
C ARG A 160 -1.14 -5.03 -17.82
N GLU A 161 -1.51 -6.09 -17.11
CA GLU A 161 -1.95 -6.07 -15.71
C GLU A 161 -0.88 -5.59 -14.72
N ALA A 162 0.39 -5.49 -15.12
CA ALA A 162 1.47 -5.00 -14.27
C ALA A 162 2.11 -3.69 -14.76
N MET A 163 1.61 -3.12 -15.86
CA MET A 163 2.21 -1.96 -16.52
C MET A 163 1.60 -0.64 -16.05
N LEU A 164 2.40 0.33 -15.61
CA LEU A 164 1.91 1.70 -15.37
C LEU A 164 2.16 2.58 -16.60
N THR A 165 1.10 2.89 -17.34
CA THR A 165 1.12 3.88 -18.41
C THR A 165 0.82 5.26 -17.83
N LEU A 166 1.77 6.20 -17.94
CA LEU A 166 1.48 7.60 -17.73
C LEU A 166 1.00 8.13 -19.08
N GLY A 167 -0.29 8.51 -19.15
CA GLY A 167 -1.00 9.02 -20.33
C GLY A 167 -0.22 8.98 -21.64
N GLU A 168 -0.50 8.00 -22.49
CA GLU A 168 -0.14 8.13 -23.90
C GLU A 168 -0.86 9.40 -24.41
N GLU A 169 -0.12 10.38 -24.90
CA GLU A 169 -0.73 11.48 -25.65
C GLU A 169 -1.54 10.87 -26.78
N ALA A 170 -2.85 11.14 -26.77
CA ALA A 170 -3.78 10.74 -27.80
C ALA A 170 -3.43 11.36 -29.16
#